data_AF-B2JU79-F1
#
_entry.id   AF-B2JU79-F1
#
_cell.length_a   1.000
_cell.length_b   1.000
_cell.length_c   1.000
_cell.angle_alpha   90.00
_cell.angle_beta   90.00
_cell.angle_gamma   90.00
#
_symmetry.space_group_name_H-M   'P 1'
#
loop_
_entity.id
_entity.type
_entity.pdbx_description
1 polymer ?
#
loop_
_entity_poly.entity_id
_entity_poly.type
_entity_poly.pdbx_seq_one_letter_code
_entity_poly.pdbx_strand_id
1 'polypeptide(L)'
;MSQIFMSVPRALHFAYLIQAYPAAPESLLARVMRQHIEQCDVWEPRRARVVDFGGLNSLEVRAECASIRKHVERELTDLPCAVIKARYGLTDFTDAGGDRRYFFSRERANAIRWLSSDWAQAQFADVCESVLDLLIARHFTDRRRTPITLRGLAETFGRNHTYYRRIANRLEEQLILIENRALDDLTPLFTAEHHGHSIA
;
A
#
# COMPACT_ATOMS: atom_id res chain seq x y z
N MET A 1 -4.61 4.99 26.27
CA MET A 1 -4.68 4.41 24.91
C MET A 1 -3.39 4.77 24.18
N SER A 2 -2.77 3.84 23.46
CA SER A 2 -1.45 4.04 22.83
C SER A 2 -1.54 5.00 21.64
N GLN A 3 -0.77 6.08 21.66
CA GLN A 3 -0.50 6.93 20.50
C GLN A 3 0.13 6.08 19.39
N ILE A 4 -0.31 6.25 18.14
CA ILE A 4 0.23 5.51 16.99
C ILE A 4 0.90 6.50 16.04
N PHE A 5 2.22 6.54 16.08
CA PHE A 5 3.06 7.26 15.12
C PHE A 5 3.53 6.29 14.03
N MET A 6 3.27 6.60 12.76
CA MET A 6 3.63 5.78 11.60
C MET A 6 4.57 6.49 10.62
N SER A 7 5.63 5.81 10.17
CA SER A 7 6.35 6.26 8.96
C SER A 7 5.41 6.23 7.74
N VAL A 8 5.71 7.01 6.70
CA VAL A 8 4.88 7.08 5.48
C VAL A 8 4.58 5.70 4.87
N PRO A 9 5.54 4.76 4.73
CA PRO A 9 5.23 3.39 4.27
C PRO A 9 4.26 2.64 5.19
N ARG A 10 4.35 2.85 6.52
CA ARG A 10 3.44 2.24 7.49
C ARG A 10 2.06 2.87 7.43
N ALA A 11 1.98 4.20 7.26
CA ALA A 11 0.74 4.93 7.08
C ALA A 11 0.01 4.48 5.81
N LEU A 12 0.73 4.35 4.68
CA LEU A 12 0.21 3.76 3.45
C LEU A 12 -0.27 2.34 3.66
N HIS A 13 0.57 1.47 4.24
CA HIS A 13 0.17 0.09 4.53
C HIS A 13 -1.14 0.03 5.33
N PHE A 14 -1.24 0.84 6.38
CA PHE A 14 -2.44 0.89 7.20
C PHE A 14 -3.64 1.48 6.46
N ALA A 15 -3.45 2.54 5.67
CA ALA A 15 -4.50 3.21 4.92
C ALA A 15 -5.15 2.31 3.86
N TYR A 16 -4.36 1.45 3.20
CA TYR A 16 -4.89 0.45 2.29
C TYR A 16 -5.49 -0.75 3.04
N LEU A 17 -4.90 -1.14 4.18
CA LEU A 17 -5.35 -2.28 4.97
C LEU A 17 -6.70 -2.06 5.68
N ILE A 18 -6.96 -0.86 6.21
CA ILE A 18 -8.13 -0.57 7.05
C ILE A 18 -9.47 -0.82 6.33
N GLN A 19 -9.46 -0.80 4.99
CA GLN A 19 -10.60 -1.12 4.14
C GLN A 19 -11.12 -2.56 4.34
N ALA A 20 -10.26 -3.48 4.78
CA ALA A 20 -10.65 -4.87 5.04
C ALA A 20 -11.40 -5.06 6.38
N TYR A 21 -11.40 -4.06 7.27
CA TYR A 21 -12.01 -4.16 8.60
C TYR A 21 -13.37 -3.45 8.64
N PRO A 22 -14.35 -3.95 9.40
CA PRO A 22 -15.64 -3.25 9.61
C PRO A 22 -15.47 -2.00 10.47
N ALA A 23 -16.22 -0.93 10.16
CA ALA A 23 -16.22 0.29 10.97
C ALA A 23 -16.94 0.02 12.29
N ALA A 24 -16.20 0.07 13.40
CA ALA A 24 -16.78 -0.01 14.73
C ALA A 24 -17.11 1.42 15.23
N PRO A 25 -18.35 1.69 15.67
CA PRO A 25 -18.70 2.97 16.26
C PRO A 25 -17.95 3.14 17.59
N GLU A 26 -17.54 4.37 17.88
CA GLU A 26 -16.92 4.70 19.15
C GLU A 26 -17.91 4.56 20.33
N SER A 27 -17.45 4.03 21.46
CA SER A 27 -18.25 3.98 22.69
C SER A 27 -18.33 5.34 23.40
N LEU A 28 -19.47 5.63 24.05
CA LEU A 28 -19.70 6.88 24.77
C LEU A 28 -18.64 7.16 25.87
N LEU A 29 -18.20 6.11 26.58
CA LEU A 29 -17.16 6.20 27.60
C LEU A 29 -15.80 6.60 27.00
N ALA A 30 -15.43 6.02 25.86
CA ALA A 30 -14.18 6.37 25.17
C ALA A 30 -14.17 7.86 24.75
N ARG A 31 -15.32 8.35 24.26
CA ARG A 31 -15.50 9.75 23.89
C ARG A 31 -15.34 10.71 25.08
N VAL A 32 -15.99 10.39 26.22
CA VAL A 32 -15.88 11.20 27.46
C VAL A 32 -14.44 11.19 28.01
N MET A 33 -13.77 10.04 27.99
CA MET A 33 -12.37 9.93 28.43
C MET A 33 -11.42 10.75 27.55
N ARG A 34 -11.60 10.75 26.22
CA ARG A 34 -10.79 11.57 25.31
C ARG A 34 -10.96 13.06 25.61
N GLN A 35 -12.21 13.52 25.74
CA GLN A 35 -12.52 14.92 26.06
C GLN A 35 -11.89 15.35 27.39
N HIS A 36 -11.84 14.44 28.37
CA HIS A 36 -11.20 14.72 29.66
C HIS A 36 -9.67 14.79 29.56
N ILE A 37 -9.04 13.92 28.77
CA ILE A 37 -7.59 13.94 28.53
C ILE A 37 -7.16 15.21 27.79
N GLU A 38 -7.93 15.66 26.79
CA GLU A 38 -7.70 16.92 26.07
C GLU A 38 -7.76 18.14 27.00
N GLN A 39 -8.64 18.11 28.01
CA GLN A 39 -8.77 19.20 29.00
C GLN A 39 -7.64 19.23 30.03
N CYS A 40 -6.88 18.14 30.20
CA CYS A 40 -5.85 18.04 31.23
C CYS A 40 -4.46 18.51 30.78
N ASP A 41 -4.31 19.03 29.56
CA ASP A 41 -3.07 19.67 29.04
C ASP A 41 -1.78 18.82 29.19
N VAL A 42 -1.91 17.50 29.20
CA VAL A 42 -0.78 16.55 29.34
C VAL A 42 -0.07 16.30 28.00
N TRP A 43 -0.45 17.02 26.94
CA TRP A 43 -0.03 16.70 25.58
C TRP A 43 0.84 17.80 24.97
N GLU A 44 2.15 17.67 25.10
CA GLU A 44 3.09 18.44 24.28
C GLU A 44 3.15 17.83 22.87
N PRO A 45 2.73 18.54 21.81
CA PRO A 45 2.89 18.03 20.45
C PRO A 45 4.38 18.01 20.08
N ARG A 46 4.95 16.82 19.97
CA ARG A 46 6.27 16.65 19.36
C ARG A 46 6.17 17.00 17.87
N ARG A 47 7.12 17.80 17.36
CA ARG A 47 7.30 18.04 15.91
C ARG A 47 7.37 16.70 15.18
N ALA A 48 6.36 16.39 14.38
CA ALA A 48 6.23 15.06 13.81
C ALA A 48 6.91 14.97 12.43
N ARG A 49 7.95 14.13 12.32
CA ARG A 49 8.46 13.61 11.02
C ARG A 49 7.70 12.34 10.60
N VAL A 50 6.51 12.13 11.18
CA VAL A 50 5.83 10.85 11.28
C VAL A 50 4.32 11.14 11.22
N VAL A 51 3.53 10.29 10.57
CA VAL A 51 2.06 10.43 10.54
C VAL A 51 1.52 10.09 11.93
N ASP A 52 0.74 10.98 12.51
CA ASP A 52 0.19 10.84 13.87
C ASP A 52 -1.33 10.66 13.81
N PHE A 53 -1.82 9.51 14.27
CA PHE A 53 -3.26 9.26 14.45
C PHE A 53 -3.70 9.42 15.91
N GLY A 54 -2.83 9.98 16.76
CA GLY A 54 -3.10 10.24 18.17
C GLY A 54 -4.30 11.17 18.35
N GLY A 55 -5.18 10.80 19.28
CA GLY A 55 -6.39 11.57 19.56
C GLY A 55 -7.59 11.23 18.67
N LEU A 56 -7.39 10.61 17.50
CA LEU A 56 -8.51 10.28 16.61
C LEU A 56 -9.35 9.09 17.09
N ASN A 57 -10.65 9.14 16.80
CA ASN A 57 -11.56 8.00 16.93
C ASN A 57 -11.50 7.07 15.70
N SER A 58 -12.12 5.90 15.78
CA SER A 58 -12.04 4.90 14.71
C SER A 58 -12.64 5.34 13.37
N LEU A 59 -13.59 6.27 13.35
CA LEU A 59 -14.16 6.83 12.13
C LEU A 59 -13.26 7.91 11.53
N GLU A 60 -12.68 8.76 12.38
CA GLU A 60 -11.70 9.77 11.97
C GLU A 60 -10.46 9.12 11.37
N VAL A 61 -9.89 8.09 12.03
CA VAL A 61 -8.76 7.32 11.47
C VAL A 61 -9.09 6.75 10.08
N ARG A 62 -10.33 6.31 9.85
CA ARG A 62 -10.76 5.81 8.52
C ARG A 62 -10.89 6.92 7.51
N ALA A 63 -11.46 8.07 7.90
CA ALA A 63 -11.56 9.24 7.05
C ALA A 63 -10.16 9.68 6.61
N GLU A 64 -9.21 9.68 7.54
CA GLU A 64 -7.83 10.04 7.29
C GLU A 64 -7.09 9.03 6.41
N CYS A 65 -7.29 7.74 6.65
CA CYS A 65 -6.80 6.70 5.73
C CYS A 65 -7.39 6.84 4.32
N ALA A 66 -8.64 7.30 4.18
CA ALA A 66 -9.21 7.59 2.87
C ALA A 66 -8.60 8.85 2.24
N SER A 67 -8.31 9.87 3.05
CA SER A 67 -7.60 11.09 2.64
C SER A 67 -6.21 10.76 2.10
N ILE A 68 -5.41 9.98 2.84
CA ILE A 68 -4.07 9.51 2.42
C ILE A 68 -4.12 8.85 1.05
N ARG A 69 -5.09 7.94 0.81
CA ARG A 69 -5.23 7.28 -0.51
C ARG A 69 -5.61 8.27 -1.61
N LYS A 70 -6.46 9.24 -1.33
CA LYS A 70 -6.81 10.29 -2.29
C LYS A 70 -5.61 11.18 -2.63
N HIS A 71 -4.75 11.46 -1.65
CA HIS A 71 -3.49 12.17 -1.88
C HIS A 71 -2.55 11.39 -2.78
N VAL A 72 -2.43 10.07 -2.60
CA VAL A 72 -1.67 9.20 -3.54
C VAL A 72 -2.15 9.39 -4.98
N GLU A 73 -3.47 9.40 -5.20
CA GLU A 73 -4.03 9.55 -6.56
C GLU A 73 -3.87 10.95 -7.14
N ARG A 74 -3.89 11.98 -6.30
CA ARG A 74 -3.88 13.38 -6.73
C ARG A 74 -2.47 13.91 -6.97
N GLU A 75 -1.52 13.50 -6.14
CA GLU A 75 -0.19 14.10 -6.07
C GLU A 75 0.86 13.29 -6.84
N LEU A 76 0.65 11.97 -6.99
CA LEU A 76 1.55 11.14 -7.78
C LEU A 76 1.10 11.05 -9.24
N THR A 77 2.08 11.02 -10.15
CA THR A 77 1.84 10.69 -11.55
C THR A 77 1.49 9.20 -11.70
N ASP A 78 0.96 8.82 -12.87
CA ASP A 78 0.38 7.48 -13.11
C ASP A 78 1.33 6.33 -12.71
N LEU A 79 2.61 6.43 -13.04
CA LEU A 79 3.60 5.37 -12.78
C LEU A 79 3.89 5.18 -11.27
N PRO A 80 4.33 6.20 -10.51
CA PRO A 80 4.44 6.12 -9.06
C PRO A 80 3.14 5.72 -8.36
N CYS A 81 2.00 6.27 -8.80
CA CYS A 81 0.67 5.93 -8.26
C CYS A 81 0.35 4.44 -8.43
N ALA A 82 0.58 3.88 -9.63
CA ALA A 82 0.38 2.46 -9.90
C ALA A 82 1.32 1.59 -9.05
N VAL A 83 2.57 2.00 -8.84
CA VAL A 83 3.50 1.27 -7.95
C VAL A 83 3.00 1.25 -6.50
N ILE A 84 2.55 2.38 -5.95
CA ILE A 84 1.99 2.44 -4.59
C ILE A 84 0.73 1.56 -4.48
N LYS A 85 -0.19 1.64 -5.44
CA LYS A 85 -1.41 0.81 -5.45
C LYS A 85 -1.09 -0.69 -5.60
N ALA A 86 -0.11 -1.06 -6.41
CA ALA A 86 0.32 -2.45 -6.56
C ALA A 86 1.00 -3.00 -5.29
N ARG A 87 1.78 -2.16 -4.59
CA ARG A 87 2.47 -2.50 -3.34
C ARG A 87 1.49 -2.69 -2.18
N TYR A 88 0.70 -1.66 -1.90
CA TYR A 88 -0.10 -1.55 -0.69
C TYR A 88 -1.54 -2.01 -0.85
N GLY A 89 -2.04 -2.12 -2.09
CA GLY A 89 -3.39 -2.61 -2.38
C GLY A 89 -3.66 -3.98 -1.76
N LEU A 90 -4.92 -4.22 -1.41
CA LEU A 90 -5.32 -5.44 -0.70
C LEU A 90 -5.09 -6.72 -1.51
N THR A 91 -4.63 -7.76 -0.81
CA THR A 91 -4.74 -9.15 -1.25
C THR A 91 -5.80 -9.79 -0.36
N ASP A 92 -6.92 -10.13 -0.98
CA ASP A 92 -8.08 -10.73 -0.34
C ASP A 92 -7.98 -12.26 -0.44
N PHE A 93 -8.84 -12.98 0.28
CA PHE A 93 -8.90 -14.43 0.21
C PHE A 93 -10.34 -14.93 0.32
N THR A 94 -10.65 -15.99 -0.42
CA THR A 94 -11.88 -16.76 -0.20
C THR A 94 -11.52 -18.12 0.40
N ASP A 95 -12.27 -18.52 1.44
CA ASP A 95 -12.21 -19.88 1.97
C ASP A 95 -13.08 -20.77 1.07
N ALA A 96 -12.44 -21.50 0.16
CA ALA A 96 -13.12 -22.40 -0.77
C ALA A 96 -12.79 -23.86 -0.38
N GLY A 97 -13.68 -24.48 0.39
CA GLY A 97 -13.55 -25.90 0.75
C GLY A 97 -12.40 -26.23 1.70
N GLY A 98 -12.04 -25.30 2.59
CA GLY A 98 -10.96 -25.46 3.56
C GLY A 98 -9.61 -24.88 3.12
N ASP A 99 -9.48 -24.52 1.84
CA ASP A 99 -8.30 -23.86 1.30
C ASP A 99 -8.52 -22.35 1.08
N ARG A 100 -7.56 -21.55 1.54
CA ARG A 100 -7.53 -20.09 1.31
C ARG A 100 -7.05 -19.80 -0.11
N ARG A 101 -7.96 -19.31 -0.95
CA ARG A 101 -7.63 -18.83 -2.30
C ARG A 101 -7.43 -17.33 -2.27
N TYR A 102 -6.19 -16.91 -2.40
CA TYR A 102 -5.81 -15.50 -2.43
C TYR A 102 -6.07 -14.88 -3.81
N PHE A 103 -6.62 -13.67 -3.83
CA PHE A 103 -6.82 -12.88 -5.03
C PHE A 103 -6.52 -11.40 -4.76
N PHE A 104 -6.14 -10.67 -5.79
CA PHE A 104 -5.87 -9.23 -5.65
C PHE A 104 -7.18 -8.45 -5.68
N SER A 105 -7.24 -7.38 -4.87
CA SER A 105 -8.31 -6.40 -5.00
C SER A 105 -8.32 -5.82 -6.42
N ARG A 106 -9.48 -5.30 -6.86
CA ARG A 106 -9.61 -4.67 -8.18
C ARG A 106 -8.58 -3.55 -8.38
N GLU A 107 -8.35 -2.74 -7.35
CA GLU A 107 -7.37 -1.65 -7.36
C GLU A 107 -5.95 -2.18 -7.61
N ARG A 108 -5.52 -3.18 -6.82
CA ARG A 108 -4.19 -3.78 -6.95
C ARG A 108 -4.01 -4.46 -8.32
N ALA A 109 -5.03 -5.20 -8.77
CA ALA A 109 -5.01 -5.89 -10.07
C ALA A 109 -4.94 -4.90 -11.25
N ASN A 110 -5.70 -3.80 -11.19
CA ASN A 110 -5.65 -2.74 -12.20
C ASN A 110 -4.29 -2.07 -12.24
N ALA A 111 -3.70 -1.78 -11.08
CA ALA A 111 -2.38 -1.17 -11.00
C ALA A 111 -1.29 -2.08 -11.59
N ILE A 112 -1.33 -3.38 -11.28
CA ILE A 112 -0.40 -4.36 -11.85
C ILE A 112 -0.54 -4.44 -13.38
N ARG A 113 -1.78 -4.49 -13.89
CA ARG A 113 -2.02 -4.51 -15.33
C ARG A 113 -1.52 -3.24 -16.01
N TRP A 114 -1.80 -2.07 -15.45
CA TRP A 114 -1.29 -0.81 -16.00
C TRP A 114 0.25 -0.79 -16.03
N LEU A 115 0.90 -1.26 -14.95
CA LEU A 115 2.36 -1.37 -14.91
C LEU A 115 2.89 -2.32 -15.99
N SER A 116 2.20 -3.43 -16.27
CA SER A 116 2.62 -4.38 -17.29
C SER A 116 2.40 -3.80 -18.71
N SER A 117 1.21 -3.29 -19.01
CA SER A 117 0.80 -2.84 -20.36
C SER A 117 1.42 -1.52 -20.79
N ASP A 118 1.45 -0.52 -19.90
CA ASP A 118 1.79 0.86 -20.29
C ASP A 118 3.26 1.18 -20.01
N TRP A 119 3.86 0.56 -18.97
CA TRP A 119 5.22 0.86 -18.55
C TRP A 119 6.24 -0.25 -18.87
N ALA A 120 5.94 -1.49 -18.52
CA ALA A 120 6.90 -2.59 -18.69
C ALA A 120 7.00 -3.05 -20.14
N GLN A 121 5.88 -3.14 -20.88
CA GLN A 121 5.88 -3.54 -22.30
C GLN A 121 6.76 -2.63 -23.17
N ALA A 122 6.83 -1.33 -22.87
CA ALA A 122 7.71 -0.40 -23.59
C ALA A 122 9.21 -0.78 -23.49
N GLN A 123 9.60 -1.52 -22.45
CA GLN A 123 10.98 -1.90 -22.16
C GLN A 123 11.26 -3.40 -22.37
N PHE A 124 10.20 -4.22 -22.35
CA PHE A 124 10.24 -5.68 -22.41
C PHE A 124 9.30 -6.22 -23.49
N ALA A 125 9.38 -5.65 -24.70
CA ALA A 125 8.47 -5.96 -25.81
C ALA A 125 8.48 -7.43 -26.27
N ASP A 126 9.53 -8.20 -25.94
CA ASP A 126 9.64 -9.64 -26.23
C ASP A 126 8.97 -10.53 -25.17
N VAL A 127 8.52 -9.94 -24.06
CA VAL A 127 7.89 -10.65 -22.94
C VAL A 127 6.37 -10.50 -23.04
N CYS A 128 5.64 -11.62 -22.95
CA CYS A 128 4.19 -11.59 -22.90
C CYS A 128 3.68 -10.77 -21.70
N GLU A 129 2.64 -9.96 -21.90
CA GLU A 129 2.03 -9.12 -20.86
C GLU A 129 1.60 -9.91 -19.63
N SER A 130 0.99 -11.09 -19.81
CA SER A 130 0.60 -11.96 -18.69
C SER A 130 1.80 -12.46 -17.87
N VAL A 131 2.98 -12.59 -18.48
CA VAL A 131 4.22 -12.89 -17.76
C VAL A 131 4.68 -11.67 -16.97
N LEU A 132 4.60 -10.47 -17.55
CA LEU A 132 4.93 -9.22 -16.85
C LEU A 132 4.00 -8.98 -15.67
N ASP A 133 2.69 -9.21 -15.81
CA ASP A 133 1.72 -9.18 -14.70
C ASP A 133 2.18 -10.05 -13.54
N LEU A 134 2.56 -11.31 -13.83
CA LEU A 134 2.98 -12.27 -12.82
C LEU A 134 4.33 -11.90 -12.18
N LEU A 135 5.28 -11.37 -12.96
CA LEU A 135 6.57 -10.92 -12.44
C LEU A 135 6.43 -9.69 -11.53
N ILE A 136 5.61 -8.71 -11.93
CA ILE A 136 5.30 -7.52 -11.14
C ILE A 136 4.53 -7.92 -9.87
N ALA A 137 3.50 -8.76 -10.00
CA ALA A 137 2.76 -9.30 -8.86
C ALA A 137 3.69 -10.03 -7.88
N ARG A 138 4.61 -10.86 -8.38
CA ARG A 138 5.60 -11.59 -7.57
C ARG A 138 6.51 -10.66 -6.77
N HIS A 139 6.83 -9.48 -7.29
CA HIS A 139 7.65 -8.50 -6.58
C HIS A 139 6.93 -7.93 -5.35
N PHE A 140 5.64 -7.61 -5.49
CA PHE A 140 4.87 -6.95 -4.42
C PHE A 140 4.19 -7.90 -3.43
N THR A 141 4.22 -9.21 -3.67
CA THR A 141 3.47 -10.18 -2.89
C THR A 141 4.34 -11.07 -2.03
N ASP A 142 3.77 -11.53 -0.91
CA ASP A 142 4.40 -12.56 -0.10
C ASP A 142 4.37 -13.90 -0.85
N ARG A 143 5.55 -14.43 -1.16
CA ARG A 143 5.76 -15.70 -1.85
C ARG A 143 5.10 -16.89 -1.14
N ARG A 144 4.79 -16.76 0.17
CA ARG A 144 4.05 -17.77 0.94
C ARG A 144 2.55 -17.75 0.67
N ARG A 145 1.98 -16.58 0.35
CA ARG A 145 0.52 -16.40 0.14
C ARG A 145 0.13 -16.51 -1.32
N THR A 146 1.00 -16.06 -2.23
CA THR A 146 0.77 -16.14 -3.68
C THR A 146 1.98 -16.82 -4.34
N PRO A 147 1.90 -18.14 -4.58
CA PRO A 147 3.03 -18.93 -5.06
C PRO A 147 3.30 -18.74 -6.55
N ILE A 148 3.59 -17.51 -6.97
CA ILE A 148 4.05 -17.23 -8.34
C ILE A 148 5.54 -17.59 -8.40
N THR A 149 5.90 -18.72 -9.00
CA THR A 149 7.31 -19.15 -9.09
C THR A 149 7.87 -19.00 -10.50
N LEU A 150 9.16 -18.65 -10.61
CA LEU A 150 9.83 -18.54 -11.91
C LEU A 150 9.90 -19.88 -12.67
N ARG A 151 9.89 -21.00 -11.93
CA ARG A 151 9.78 -22.34 -12.51
C ARG A 151 8.39 -22.58 -13.09
N GLY A 152 7.34 -22.24 -12.35
CA GLY A 152 5.96 -22.32 -12.87
C GLY A 152 5.75 -21.44 -14.09
N LEU A 153 6.38 -20.25 -14.16
CA LEU A 153 6.38 -19.43 -15.37
C LEU A 153 7.06 -20.14 -16.55
N ALA A 154 8.22 -20.78 -16.33
CA ALA A 154 8.92 -21.56 -17.35
C ALA A 154 8.11 -22.75 -17.86
N GLU A 155 7.41 -23.44 -16.96
CA GLU A 155 6.53 -24.55 -17.32
C GLU A 155 5.29 -24.10 -18.11
N THR A 156 4.72 -22.94 -17.75
CA THR A 156 3.47 -22.43 -18.35
C THR A 156 3.70 -21.68 -19.66
N PHE A 157 4.73 -20.83 -19.71
CA PHE A 157 4.98 -19.89 -20.82
C PHE A 157 6.22 -20.26 -21.66
N GLY A 158 6.88 -21.37 -21.33
CA GLY A 158 8.14 -21.79 -21.95
C GLY A 158 9.33 -20.94 -21.49
N ARG A 159 10.44 -20.99 -22.23
CA ARG A 159 11.74 -20.37 -21.86
C ARG A 159 12.36 -20.96 -20.59
N ASN A 160 13.62 -20.59 -20.33
CA ASN A 160 14.34 -21.02 -19.15
C ASN A 160 13.99 -20.12 -17.94
N HIS A 161 13.83 -20.70 -16.75
CA HIS A 161 13.62 -19.93 -15.52
C HIS A 161 14.71 -18.85 -15.27
N THR A 162 15.93 -19.01 -15.79
CA THR A 162 16.99 -17.98 -15.73
C THR A 162 16.68 -16.77 -16.59
N TYR A 163 15.98 -16.94 -17.71
CA TYR A 163 15.49 -15.82 -18.53
C TYR A 163 14.52 -14.96 -17.69
N TYR A 164 13.49 -15.57 -17.11
CA TYR A 164 12.54 -14.85 -16.26
C TYR A 164 13.18 -14.24 -15.01
N ARG A 165 14.21 -14.88 -14.46
CA ARG A 165 14.99 -14.31 -13.34
C ARG A 165 15.66 -12.99 -13.72
N ARG A 166 16.25 -12.90 -14.91
CA ARG A 166 16.90 -11.65 -15.37
C ARG A 166 15.88 -10.52 -15.53
N ILE A 167 14.73 -10.83 -16.13
CA ILE A 167 13.63 -9.86 -16.28
C ILE A 167 13.12 -9.43 -14.90
N ALA A 168 12.87 -10.38 -14.00
CA ALA A 168 12.39 -10.11 -12.64
C ALA A 168 13.33 -9.18 -11.87
N ASN A 169 14.64 -9.44 -11.90
CA ASN A 169 15.62 -8.60 -11.20
C ASN A 169 15.63 -7.17 -11.76
N ARG A 170 15.57 -7.02 -13.08
CA ARG A 170 15.57 -5.70 -13.74
C ARG A 170 14.29 -4.91 -13.42
N LEU A 171 13.14 -5.59 -13.41
CA LEU A 171 11.87 -5.00 -12.95
C LEU A 171 11.94 -4.59 -11.48
N GLU A 172 12.44 -5.46 -10.61
CA GLU A 172 12.56 -5.21 -9.17
C GLU A 172 13.41 -3.97 -8.87
N GLU A 173 14.58 -3.85 -9.51
CA GLU A 173 15.44 -2.66 -9.36
C GLU A 173 14.70 -1.37 -9.72
N GLN A 174 13.97 -1.36 -10.85
CA GLN A 174 13.23 -0.17 -11.29
C GLN A 174 12.03 0.13 -10.40
N LEU A 175 11.25 -0.89 -10.01
CA LEU A 175 10.08 -0.74 -9.15
C LEU A 175 10.46 -0.19 -7.77
N ILE A 176 11.58 -0.63 -7.20
CA ILE A 176 12.11 -0.11 -5.93
C ILE A 176 12.47 1.38 -6.06
N LEU A 177 13.12 1.77 -7.16
CA LEU A 177 13.47 3.18 -7.39
C LEU A 177 12.23 4.07 -7.53
N ILE A 178 11.21 3.58 -8.25
CA ILE A 178 9.94 4.28 -8.40
C ILE A 178 9.20 4.37 -7.06
N GLU A 179 9.15 3.27 -6.29
CA GLU A 179 8.53 3.25 -4.97
C GLU A 179 9.20 4.24 -4.02
N ASN A 180 10.54 4.22 -3.93
CA ASN A 180 11.28 5.12 -3.04
C ASN A 180 11.05 6.59 -3.40
N ARG A 181 11.09 6.93 -4.70
CA ARG A 181 10.80 8.29 -5.16
C ARG A 181 9.36 8.70 -4.82
N ALA A 182 8.40 7.80 -5.02
CA ALA A 182 7.01 8.06 -4.65
C ALA A 182 6.86 8.33 -3.15
N LEU A 183 7.57 7.57 -2.30
CA LEU A 183 7.59 7.78 -0.86
C LEU A 183 8.25 9.10 -0.47
N ASP A 184 9.33 9.49 -1.15
CA ASP A 184 9.99 10.78 -0.94
C ASP A 184 9.07 11.95 -1.29
N ASP A 185 8.31 11.85 -2.39
CA ASP A 185 7.33 12.86 -2.81
C ASP A 185 6.14 12.97 -1.83
N LEU A 186 5.69 11.84 -1.27
CA LEU A 186 4.60 11.80 -0.29
C LEU A 186 5.00 12.22 1.13
N THR A 187 6.28 12.07 1.48
CA THR A 187 6.77 12.38 2.83
C THR A 187 6.51 13.81 3.27
N PRO A 188 6.86 14.88 2.53
CA PRO A 188 6.56 16.24 2.95
C PRO A 188 5.06 16.48 3.06
N LEU A 189 4.23 15.86 2.23
CA LEU A 189 2.78 16.03 2.26
C LEU A 189 2.14 15.47 3.53
N PHE A 190 2.60 14.30 3.99
CA PHE A 190 2.05 13.65 5.19
C PHE A 190 2.74 14.04 6.50
N THR A 191 3.78 14.86 6.43
CA THR A 191 4.53 15.34 7.61
C THR A 191 4.50 16.86 7.77
N ALA A 192 3.91 17.59 6.82
CA ALA A 192 3.71 19.03 6.95
C ALA A 192 2.60 19.34 7.96
N GLU A 193 2.91 20.17 8.96
CA GLU A 193 1.96 20.66 9.96
C GLU A 193 0.93 21.60 9.29
N HIS A 194 -0.36 21.25 9.35
CA HIS A 194 -1.43 22.22 9.15
C HIS A 194 -2.23 22.34 10.45
N HIS A 195 -2.01 23.45 11.17
CA HIS A 195 -2.84 23.95 12.28
C HIS A 195 -3.19 22.95 13.39
N GLY A 196 -2.20 22.62 14.23
CA GLY A 196 -2.43 22.03 15.56
C GLY A 196 -2.56 20.51 15.60
N HIS A 197 -2.73 19.86 14.45
CA HIS A 197 -2.62 18.41 14.32
C HIS A 197 -1.78 18.09 13.07
N SER A 198 -0.85 17.15 13.21
CA SER A 198 -0.13 16.58 12.06
C SER A 198 -1.17 15.97 11.13
N ILE A 199 -1.17 16.32 9.82
CA ILE A 199 -2.13 15.73 8.88
C ILE A 199 -1.84 14.23 8.74
N ALA A 200 -2.59 13.43 9.47
CA ALA A 200 -3.86 12.94 8.97
C ALA A 200 -4.91 13.33 10.02
#